data_AF-W5MSM3-F1
#
_entry.id   AF-W5MSM3-F1
#
_cell.length_a   1.000
_cell.length_b   1.000
_cell.length_c   1.000
_cell.angle_alpha   90.00
_cell.angle_beta   90.00
_cell.angle_gamma   90.00
#
_symmetry.space_group_name_H-M   'P 1'
#
loop_
_entity.id
_entity.type
_entity.pdbx_description
1 polymer ?
#
loop_
_entity_poly.entity_id
_entity_poly.type
_entity_poly.pdbx_seq_one_letter_code
_entity_poly.pdbx_strand_id
1 'polypeptide(L)'
;MKHFLKWSPLPASFGLVSYSVQFQGEFELLYRNGSWEDVFECQLIAHSTCDMTDYIACNVDYNIRVHAQKGGQRSDWASIRQLFNSRQTKLTTPTMTVTAAREFIRVTFAEIPKSIDVILNYWKKGKESNSPSIVETWKILRS
;
A
#
# COMPACT_ATOMS: atom_id res chain seq x y z
N MET A 1 -4.08 1.96 4.10
CA MET A 1 -3.72 1.93 2.66
C MET A 1 -2.81 0.74 2.45
N LYS A 2 -2.80 0.09 1.29
CA LYS A 2 -1.89 -1.03 1.09
C LYS A 2 -0.53 -0.55 0.57
N HIS A 3 0.55 -0.99 1.19
CA HIS A 3 1.92 -0.62 0.83
C HIS A 3 2.68 -1.88 0.44
N PHE A 4 3.11 -1.99 -0.82
CA PHE A 4 3.84 -3.17 -1.31
C PHE A 4 5.25 -2.80 -1.74
N LEU A 5 6.25 -3.43 -1.12
CA LEU A 5 7.61 -3.45 -1.65
C LEU A 5 7.70 -4.47 -2.78
N LYS A 6 8.36 -4.11 -3.87
CA LYS A 6 8.62 -4.98 -5.02
C LYS A 6 10.07 -4.87 -5.47
N TRP A 7 10.67 -6.00 -5.83
CA TRP A 7 12.01 -6.06 -6.41
C TRP A 7 12.04 -7.03 -7.58
N SER A 8 13.08 -6.91 -8.42
CA SER A 8 13.30 -7.85 -9.51
C SER A 8 13.64 -9.24 -8.96
N PRO A 9 12.96 -10.31 -9.40
CA PRO A 9 13.31 -11.67 -9.02
C PRO A 9 14.67 -12.05 -9.61
N LEU A 10 15.37 -12.97 -8.97
CA LEU A 10 16.59 -13.54 -9.53
C LEU A 10 16.26 -14.55 -10.64
N PRO A 11 17.14 -14.72 -11.65
CA PRO A 11 16.94 -15.72 -12.70
C PRO A 11 16.79 -17.13 -12.13
N ALA A 12 15.96 -17.95 -12.77
CA ALA A 12 15.72 -19.34 -12.34
C ALA A 12 16.98 -20.20 -12.26
N SER A 13 18.04 -19.87 -13.01
CA SER A 13 19.36 -20.52 -12.93
C SER A 13 20.02 -20.41 -11.55
N PHE A 14 19.62 -19.44 -10.73
CA PHE A 14 20.07 -19.34 -9.35
C PHE A 14 19.39 -20.35 -8.42
N GLY A 15 18.37 -21.07 -8.88
CA GLY A 15 17.64 -22.06 -8.08
C GLY A 15 16.69 -21.43 -7.06
N LEU A 16 16.33 -22.20 -6.03
CA LEU A 16 15.41 -21.75 -5.00
C LEU A 16 16.10 -20.75 -4.07
N VAL A 17 15.63 -19.50 -4.11
CA VAL A 17 16.12 -18.39 -3.31
C VAL A 17 14.98 -17.86 -2.45
N SER A 18 15.29 -17.52 -1.21
CA SER A 18 14.37 -16.85 -0.31
C SER A 18 14.83 -15.42 -0.05
N TYR A 19 13.92 -14.54 0.33
CA TYR A 19 14.17 -13.13 0.60
C TYR A 19 13.78 -12.78 2.02
N SER A 20 14.52 -11.85 2.62
CA SER A 20 14.20 -11.26 3.91
C SER A 20 14.22 -9.75 3.79
N VAL A 21 13.22 -9.09 4.38
CA VAL A 21 13.03 -7.64 4.31
C VAL A 21 13.23 -7.02 5.69
N GLN A 22 13.90 -5.87 5.70
CA GLN A 22 14.03 -5.02 6.87
C GLN A 22 13.61 -3.59 6.55
N PHE A 23 13.17 -2.88 7.58
CA PHE A 23 12.84 -1.47 7.49
C PHE A 23 13.51 -0.68 8.62
N GLN A 24 13.56 0.63 8.42
CA GLN A 24 14.04 1.61 9.36
C GLN A 24 13.20 2.86 9.17
N GLY A 25 12.42 3.24 10.19
CA GLY A 25 11.73 4.52 10.22
C GLY A 25 12.58 5.61 10.87
N GLU A 26 11.99 6.79 11.02
CA GLU A 26 12.61 7.92 11.72
C GLU A 26 12.98 7.55 13.18
N PHE A 27 12.16 6.73 13.85
CA PHE A 27 12.44 6.32 15.22
C PHE A 27 13.72 5.48 15.32
N GLU A 28 13.85 4.44 14.49
CA GLU A 28 15.02 3.58 14.48
C GLU A 28 16.28 4.37 14.07
N LEU A 29 16.12 5.28 13.11
CA LEU A 29 17.21 6.12 12.63
C LEU A 29 17.72 7.09 13.70
N LEU A 30 16.83 7.85 14.34
CA LEU A 30 17.20 8.95 15.24
C LEU A 30 17.40 8.51 16.69
N TYR A 31 16.66 7.49 17.14
CA TYR A 31 16.61 7.10 18.55
C TYR A 31 17.12 5.69 18.84
N ARG A 32 17.37 4.87 17.80
CA ARG A 32 18.00 3.54 17.95
C ARG A 32 19.32 3.41 17.18
N ASN A 33 20.08 4.49 17.05
CA ASN A 33 21.40 4.50 16.41
C ASN A 33 21.42 3.91 15.00
N GLY A 34 20.37 4.13 14.20
CA GLY A 34 20.29 3.58 12.86
C GLY A 34 20.07 2.06 12.84
N SER A 35 19.36 1.50 13.82
CA SER A 35 18.98 0.09 13.82
C SER A 35 18.04 -0.25 12.66
N TRP A 36 17.99 -1.53 12.32
CA TRP A 36 17.04 -2.07 11.34
C TRP A 36 16.14 -3.07 12.04
N GLU A 37 14.87 -3.08 11.68
CA GLU A 37 13.87 -3.99 12.22
C GLU A 37 13.39 -4.93 11.13
N ASP A 38 13.12 -6.18 11.51
CA ASP A 38 12.61 -7.19 10.59
C ASP A 38 11.15 -6.93 10.25
N VAL A 39 10.82 -7.16 8.98
CA VAL A 39 9.43 -7.31 8.54
C VAL A 39 9.11 -8.79 8.72
N PHE A 40 8.41 -9.14 9.81
CA PHE A 40 8.26 -10.52 10.27
C PHE A 40 7.59 -11.42 9.22
N GLU A 41 6.55 -10.93 8.55
CA GLU A 41 5.81 -11.66 7.50
C GLU A 41 6.62 -11.84 6.21
N CYS A 42 7.73 -11.12 6.09
CA CYS A 42 8.59 -11.12 4.92
C CYS A 42 9.98 -11.69 5.20
N GLN A 43 10.10 -12.59 6.20
CA GLN A 43 11.30 -13.37 6.43
C GLN A 43 11.28 -14.69 5.66
N LEU A 44 12.36 -14.96 4.92
CA LEU A 44 12.55 -16.18 4.12
C LEU A 44 11.43 -16.48 3.10
N ILE A 45 10.85 -15.43 2.50
CA ILE A 45 9.78 -15.59 1.50
C ILE A 45 10.32 -15.94 0.11
N ALA A 46 9.58 -16.72 -0.67
CA ALA A 46 9.98 -17.08 -2.04
C ALA A 46 9.59 -16.00 -3.08
N HIS A 47 8.63 -15.14 -2.76
CA HIS A 47 8.11 -14.14 -3.68
C HIS A 47 8.93 -12.85 -3.65
N SER A 48 9.00 -12.15 -4.79
CA SER A 48 9.74 -10.88 -4.93
C SER A 48 8.90 -9.65 -4.57
N THR A 49 8.00 -9.81 -3.59
CA THR A 49 7.13 -8.75 -3.08
C THR A 49 6.86 -8.97 -1.60
N CYS A 50 6.68 -7.87 -0.87
CA CYS A 50 6.40 -7.88 0.56
C CYS A 50 5.30 -6.84 0.86
N ASP A 51 4.32 -7.22 1.69
CA ASP A 51 3.32 -6.30 2.21
C ASP A 51 3.90 -5.56 3.43
N MET A 52 4.02 -4.25 3.28
CA MET A 52 4.58 -3.33 4.27
C MET A 52 3.49 -2.52 4.97
N THR A 53 2.21 -2.84 4.75
CA THR A 53 1.07 -2.03 5.17
C THR A 53 1.09 -1.69 6.66
N ASP A 54 1.38 -2.68 7.50
CA ASP A 54 1.39 -2.51 8.95
C ASP A 54 2.68 -1.85 9.48
N TYR A 55 3.73 -1.79 8.65
CA TYR A 55 5.03 -1.23 8.98
C TYR A 55 5.15 0.26 8.58
N ILE A 56 4.38 0.70 7.58
CA ILE A 56 4.27 2.11 7.17
C ILE A 56 3.07 2.74 7.89
N ALA A 57 3.23 2.96 9.20
CA ALA A 57 2.16 3.47 10.05
C ALA A 57 2.08 5.01 10.11
N CYS A 58 3.18 5.72 9.82
CA CYS A 58 3.30 7.17 10.04
C CYS A 58 3.72 7.93 8.78
N ASN A 59 3.49 9.24 8.75
CA ASN A 59 3.87 10.12 7.65
C ASN A 59 5.33 10.60 7.76
N VAL A 60 6.24 9.65 7.95
CA VAL A 60 7.69 9.85 8.10
C VAL A 60 8.44 9.16 6.97
N ASP A 61 9.74 9.41 6.89
CA ASP A 61 10.61 8.78 5.92
C ASP A 61 11.03 7.39 6.40
N TYR A 62 10.87 6.40 5.52
CA TYR A 62 11.25 5.01 5.75
C TYR A 62 12.36 4.60 4.79
N ASN A 63 13.38 3.94 5.32
CA ASN A 63 14.32 3.15 4.55
C ASN A 63 13.91 1.68 4.57
N ILE A 64 14.08 1.00 3.45
CA ILE A 64 13.67 -0.40 3.29
C ILE A 64 14.76 -1.12 2.51
N ARG A 65 15.12 -2.31 2.98
CA ARG A 65 16.13 -3.15 2.33
C ARG A 65 15.70 -4.61 2.26
N VAL A 66 16.18 -5.28 1.23
CA VAL A 66 15.95 -6.71 1.01
C VAL A 66 17.28 -7.39 0.74
N HIS A 67 17.42 -8.63 1.20
CA HIS A 67 18.52 -9.48 0.78
C HIS A 67 18.00 -10.87 0.40
N ALA A 68 18.77 -11.54 -0.44
CA ALA A 68 18.52 -12.90 -0.89
C ALA A 68 19.30 -13.89 -0.03
N GLN A 69 18.75 -15.10 0.14
CA GLN A 69 19.38 -16.20 0.85
C GLN A 69 19.28 -17.49 0.05
N LYS A 70 20.37 -18.24 -0.03
CA LYS A 70 20.43 -19.56 -0.66
C LYS A 70 21.43 -20.45 0.06
N GLY A 71 20.99 -21.62 0.54
CA GLY A 71 21.88 -22.61 1.13
C GLY A 71 22.73 -22.07 2.29
N GLY A 72 22.17 -21.19 3.12
CA GLY A 72 22.87 -20.54 4.23
C GLY A 72 23.73 -19.32 3.84
N GLN A 73 23.97 -19.09 2.55
CA GLN A 73 24.62 -17.87 2.07
C GLN A 73 23.61 -16.73 1.91
N ARG A 74 24.05 -15.51 2.19
CA ARG A 74 23.26 -14.28 2.13
C ARG A 74 23.90 -13.31 1.14
N SER A 75 23.10 -12.67 0.30
CA SER A 75 23.57 -11.54 -0.49
C SER A 75 23.81 -10.32 0.38
N ASP A 76 24.50 -9.33 -0.18
CA ASP A 76 24.44 -7.97 0.33
C ASP A 76 23.00 -7.45 0.35
N TRP A 77 22.77 -6.45 1.19
CA TRP A 77 21.50 -5.74 1.26
C TRP A 77 21.33 -4.82 0.05
N ALA A 78 20.17 -4.93 -0.61
CA ALA A 78 19.71 -3.96 -1.59
C ALA A 78 18.69 -3.03 -0.93
N SER A 79 19.02 -1.74 -0.82
CA SER A 79 18.13 -0.73 -0.25
C SER A 79 17.38 0.05 -1.34
N ILE A 80 16.23 0.60 -0.98
CA ILE A 80 15.54 1.59 -1.83
C ILE A 80 16.44 2.80 -2.06
N ARG A 81 16.38 3.37 -3.28
CA ARG A 81 17.27 4.48 -3.67
C ARG A 81 16.92 5.80 -2.99
N GLN A 82 15.64 5.99 -2.70
CA GLN A 82 15.10 7.17 -2.04
C GLN A 82 14.21 6.69 -0.90
N LEU A 83 14.25 7.41 0.22
CA LEU A 83 13.38 7.12 1.36
C LEU A 83 11.92 7.24 0.92
N PHE A 84 11.10 6.33 1.43
CA PHE A 84 9.68 6.30 1.15
C PHE A 84 8.93 7.05 2.24
N ASN A 85 8.06 7.98 1.85
CA ASN A 85 7.12 8.63 2.77
C ASN A 85 5.70 8.29 2.35
N SER A 86 4.83 7.92 3.28
CA SER A 86 3.43 7.60 2.98
C SER A 86 2.68 8.75 2.30
N ARG A 87 3.12 10.02 2.46
CA ARG A 87 2.60 11.18 1.72
C ARG A 87 2.80 11.11 0.21
N GLN A 88 3.77 10.32 -0.24
CA GLN A 88 4.04 10.06 -1.66
C GLN A 88 3.08 9.02 -2.26
N THR A 89 2.20 8.41 -1.44
CA THR A 89 1.24 7.42 -1.89
C THR A 89 0.32 8.01 -2.95
N LYS A 90 0.33 7.40 -4.14
CA LYS A 90 -0.59 7.74 -5.22
C LYS A 90 -1.93 7.06 -4.96
N LEU A 91 -2.96 7.85 -4.69
CA LEU A 91 -4.33 7.35 -4.59
C LEU A 91 -4.83 6.97 -5.99
N THR A 92 -5.38 5.77 -6.11
CA THR A 92 -6.05 5.32 -7.34
C THR A 92 -7.55 5.38 -7.14
N THR A 93 -8.30 5.60 -8.22
CA THR A 93 -9.76 5.64 -8.16
C THR A 93 -10.30 4.29 -7.67
N PRO A 94 -11.13 4.26 -6.61
CA PRO A 94 -11.70 3.02 -6.12
C PRO A 94 -12.58 2.39 -7.21
N THR A 95 -12.55 1.06 -7.32
CA THR A 95 -13.46 0.36 -8.22
C THR A 95 -14.89 0.55 -7.72
N MET A 96 -15.74 1.11 -8.57
CA MET A 96 -17.14 1.39 -8.26
C MET A 96 -18.05 0.52 -9.12
N THR A 97 -19.01 -0.14 -8.49
CA THR A 97 -20.08 -0.89 -9.17
C THR A 97 -21.41 -0.18 -8.92
N VAL A 98 -22.12 0.11 -10.02
CA VAL A 98 -23.42 0.79 -9.99
C VAL A 98 -24.48 -0.18 -10.49
N THR A 99 -25.53 -0.38 -9.70
CA THR A 99 -26.67 -1.24 -10.08
C THR A 99 -27.96 -0.45 -9.96
N ALA A 100 -28.76 -0.44 -11.02
CA ALA A 100 -30.10 0.15 -10.98
C ALA A 100 -31.09 -0.86 -10.39
N ALA A 101 -31.76 -0.49 -9.30
CA ALA A 101 -32.96 -1.16 -8.82
C ALA A 101 -34.20 -0.34 -9.23
N ARG A 102 -35.41 -0.87 -8.96
CA ARG A 102 -36.66 -0.20 -9.36
C ARG A 102 -36.82 1.20 -8.73
N GLU A 103 -36.42 1.37 -7.49
CA GLU A 103 -36.66 2.61 -6.71
C GLU A 103 -35.38 3.36 -6.33
N PHE A 104 -34.21 2.74 -6.45
CA PHE A 104 -32.94 3.34 -6.05
C PHE A 104 -31.79 2.90 -6.96
N ILE A 105 -30.74 3.72 -6.98
CA ILE A 105 -29.45 3.36 -7.57
C ILE A 105 -28.57 2.88 -6.42
N ARG A 106 -28.11 1.63 -6.50
CA ARG A 106 -27.15 1.09 -5.54
C ARG A 106 -25.75 1.34 -6.06
N VAL A 107 -24.94 2.05 -5.28
CA VAL A 107 -23.52 2.27 -5.53
C VAL A 107 -22.73 1.49 -4.49
N THR A 108 -21.78 0.69 -4.95
CA THR A 108 -20.86 -0.08 -4.11
C THR A 108 -19.44 0.18 -4.53
N PHE A 109 -18.53 0.25 -3.56
CA PHE A 109 -17.11 0.40 -3.82
C PHE A 109 -16.39 -0.87 -3.39
N ALA A 110 -15.40 -1.29 -4.16
CA ALA A 110 -14.42 -2.26 -3.70
C ALA A 110 -13.70 -1.71 -2.45
N GLU A 111 -13.23 -2.60 -1.58
CA GLU A 111 -12.68 -2.32 -0.25
C GLU A 111 -11.96 -0.95 -0.14
N ILE A 112 -12.60 -0.01 0.57
CA ILE A 112 -12.05 1.33 0.81
C ILE A 112 -11.36 1.35 2.18
N PRO A 113 -10.05 1.68 2.24
CA PRO A 113 -9.35 1.87 3.51
C PRO A 113 -10.09 2.82 4.46
N LYS A 114 -10.01 2.57 5.77
CA LYS A 114 -10.61 3.46 6.79
C LYS A 114 -10.09 4.89 6.75
N SER A 115 -8.87 5.07 6.23
CA SER A 115 -8.19 6.36 6.10
C SER A 115 -8.61 7.17 4.86
N ILE A 116 -9.62 6.72 4.09
CA ILE A 116 -10.07 7.38 2.86
C ILE A 116 -11.55 7.72 2.98
N ASP A 117 -11.86 8.99 2.75
CA ASP A 117 -13.21 9.47 2.47
C ASP A 117 -13.44 9.49 0.95
N VAL A 118 -14.62 9.02 0.52
CA VAL A 118 -15.00 9.00 -0.89
C VAL A 118 -16.09 10.04 -1.13
N ILE A 119 -15.83 10.93 -2.09
CA ILE A 119 -16.79 11.92 -2.56
C ILE A 119 -17.45 11.36 -3.82
N LEU A 120 -18.76 11.06 -3.75
CA LEU A 120 -19.56 10.60 -4.88
C LEU A 120 -20.32 11.79 -5.48
N ASN A 121 -20.01 12.12 -6.74
CA ASN A 121 -20.77 13.11 -7.50
C ASN A 121 -21.73 12.41 -8.46
N TYR A 122 -22.99 12.81 -8.48
CA TYR A 122 -24.02 12.25 -9.37
C TYR A 122 -24.91 13.35 -9.97
N TRP A 123 -25.45 13.09 -11.16
CA TRP A 123 -26.32 14.02 -11.87
C TRP A 123 -27.35 13.29 -12.73
N LYS A 124 -28.42 14.01 -13.11
CA LYS A 124 -29.35 13.56 -14.14
C LYS A 124 -28.74 13.83 -15.52
N LYS A 125 -28.88 12.88 -16.45
CA LYS A 125 -28.42 13.03 -17.85
C LYS A 125 -28.92 14.35 -18.45
N GLY A 126 -28.03 15.13 -19.07
CA GLY A 126 -28.33 16.45 -19.63
C GLY A 126 -28.27 17.62 -18.63
N LYS A 127 -27.80 17.39 -17.41
CA LYS A 127 -27.56 18.42 -16.37
C LYS A 127 -26.13 18.38 -15.82
N GLU A 128 -25.17 17.96 -16.64
CA GLU A 128 -23.75 17.78 -16.28
C GLU A 128 -23.12 19.05 -15.68
N SER A 129 -23.40 20.22 -16.26
CA SER A 129 -22.82 21.52 -15.90
C SER A 129 -23.52 22.24 -14.73
N ASN A 130 -24.72 21.79 -14.35
CA ASN A 130 -25.49 22.33 -13.23
C ASN A 130 -25.49 21.38 -12.03
N SER A 131 -24.62 20.37 -12.04
CA SER A 131 -24.53 19.44 -10.92
C SER A 131 -24.13 20.23 -9.69
N PRO A 132 -25.01 20.36 -8.67
CA PRO A 132 -24.51 20.79 -7.39
C PRO A 132 -23.52 19.71 -6.99
N SER A 133 -22.31 20.10 -6.62
CA SER A 133 -21.50 19.29 -5.73
C SER A 133 -22.29 19.21 -4.43
N ILE A 134 -23.35 18.39 -4.43
CA ILE A 134 -24.00 17.93 -3.22
C ILE A 134 -22.91 17.07 -2.59
N VAL A 135 -22.07 17.73 -1.79
CA VAL A 135 -21.24 17.08 -0.80
C VAL A 135 -22.21 16.65 0.30
N GLU A 136 -23.14 15.76 -0.03
CA GLU A 136 -23.73 14.92 0.99
C GLU A 136 -22.61 13.97 1.36
N THR A 137 -21.85 14.37 2.39
CA THR A 137 -20.94 13.50 3.10
C THR A 137 -21.79 12.44 3.78
N TRP A 138 -22.23 11.44 3.03
CA TRP A 138 -22.79 10.24 3.60
C TRP A 138 -21.63 9.56 4.32
N LYS A 139 -21.53 9.77 5.64
CA LYS A 139 -20.74 8.89 6.50
C LYS A 139 -21.33 7.50 6.29
N ILE A 140 -20.64 6.68 5.51
CA ILE A 140 -20.95 5.26 5.40
C ILE A 140 -20.87 4.72 6.83
N LEU A 141 -22.02 4.40 7.43
CA LEU A 141 -22.07 3.72 8.72
C LEU A 141 -21.42 2.35 8.52
N ARG A 142 -20.16 2.24 8.95
CA ARG A 142 -19.43 0.98 8.95
C ARG A 142 -19.89 0.21 10.19
N SER A 143 -20.44 -0.99 10.00
CA SER A 143 -20.64 -1.97 11.08
C SER A 143 -19.30 -2.47 11.60
#